data_AF-M0N3M0-F1
#
_entry.id   AF-M0N3M0-F1
#
_cell.length_a   1.000
_cell.length_b   1.000
_cell.length_c   1.000
_cell.angle_alpha   90.00
_cell.angle_beta   90.00
_cell.angle_gamma   90.00
#
_symmetry.space_group_name_H-M   'P 1'
#
loop_
_entity.id
_entity.type
_entity.pdbx_description
1 polymer ?
#
loop_
_entity_poly.entity_id
_entity_poly.type
_entity_poly.pdbx_seq_one_letter_code
_entity_poly.pdbx_strand_id
1 'polypeptide(L)'
;MDPLSFRADEHVDSAFVTALRAEGYAVSAVDEGYERGILDEEHLVVCRETEQVMLTNDDDFVELAEDVAHAGIIRYTDQSHSPGEFVRAIRRIDAHFSPDAMYDHIEWLEQWL
;
A
#
# COMPACT_ATOMS: atom_id res chain seq x y z
N MET A 1 3.72 -2.47 18.95
CA MET A 1 3.41 -1.51 17.88
C MET A 1 2.12 -2.01 17.26
N ASP A 2 1.21 -1.11 16.96
CA ASP A 2 0.00 -1.48 16.23
C ASP A 2 0.40 -1.88 14.80
N PRO A 3 -0.18 -2.96 14.24
CA PRO A 3 0.17 -3.42 12.91
C PRO A 3 -0.26 -2.40 11.86
N LEU A 4 0.49 -2.31 10.77
CA LEU A 4 0.11 -1.53 9.61
C LEU A 4 -1.21 -2.05 9.03
N SER A 5 -2.01 -1.11 8.49
CA SER A 5 -3.20 -1.40 7.71
C SER A 5 -3.02 -0.85 6.31
N PHE A 6 -3.71 -1.42 5.33
CA PHE A 6 -3.41 -1.18 3.93
C PHE A 6 -4.64 -0.81 3.11
N ARG A 7 -4.43 0.05 2.11
CA ARG A 7 -5.36 0.27 1.00
C ARG A 7 -4.67 -0.14 -0.28
N ALA A 8 -5.24 -1.09 -1.00
CA ALA A 8 -4.74 -1.55 -2.29
C ALA A 8 -5.37 -0.74 -3.42
N ASP A 9 -4.52 -0.23 -4.31
CA ASP A 9 -4.94 0.36 -5.58
C ASP A 9 -5.66 -0.65 -6.50
N GLU A 10 -6.41 -0.17 -7.49
CA GLU A 10 -7.18 -0.98 -8.45
C GLU A 10 -6.29 -1.95 -9.24
N HIS A 11 -5.02 -1.61 -9.47
CA HIS A 11 -4.09 -2.44 -10.21
C HIS A 11 -3.33 -3.46 -9.35
N VAL A 12 -3.59 -3.51 -8.04
CA VAL A 12 -3.00 -4.50 -7.15
C VAL A 12 -3.66 -5.86 -7.33
N ASP A 13 -2.86 -6.91 -7.54
CA ASP A 13 -3.37 -8.26 -7.72
C ASP A 13 -4.20 -8.69 -6.48
N SER A 14 -5.45 -9.05 -6.73
CA SER A 14 -6.39 -9.59 -5.74
C SER A 14 -5.80 -10.73 -4.91
N ALA A 15 -4.89 -11.54 -5.47
CA ALA A 15 -4.20 -12.61 -4.76
C ALA A 15 -3.32 -12.09 -3.61
N PHE A 16 -2.69 -10.91 -3.77
CA PHE A 16 -1.92 -10.27 -2.69
C PHE A 16 -2.84 -9.76 -1.58
N VAL A 17 -3.96 -9.13 -1.95
CA VAL A 17 -4.98 -8.67 -1.00
C VAL A 17 -5.54 -9.85 -0.20
N THR A 18 -5.89 -10.95 -0.88
CA THR A 18 -6.37 -12.18 -0.22
C THR A 18 -5.32 -12.76 0.73
N ALA A 19 -4.05 -12.82 0.30
CA ALA A 19 -2.97 -13.38 1.12
C ALA A 19 -2.69 -12.53 2.37
N LEU A 20 -2.66 -11.20 2.25
CA LEU A 20 -2.50 -10.30 3.39
C LEU A 20 -3.65 -10.41 4.40
N ARG A 21 -4.90 -10.46 3.92
CA ARG A 21 -6.07 -10.67 4.78
C ARG A 21 -6.01 -12.01 5.50
N ALA A 22 -5.52 -13.07 4.83
CA ALA A 22 -5.35 -14.39 5.44
C ALA A 22 -4.31 -14.40 6.58
N GLU A 23 -3.33 -13.49 6.55
CA GLU A 23 -2.35 -13.27 7.63
C GLU A 23 -2.86 -12.32 8.73
N GLY A 24 -4.09 -11.80 8.60
CA GLY A 24 -4.74 -10.97 9.62
C GLY A 24 -4.54 -9.45 9.45
N TYR A 25 -3.94 -9.00 8.34
CA TYR A 25 -3.84 -7.57 8.04
C TYR A 25 -5.20 -6.99 7.65
N ALA A 26 -5.48 -5.77 8.12
CA ALA A 26 -6.61 -4.99 7.65
C ALA A 26 -6.26 -4.41 6.26
N VAL A 27 -6.96 -4.88 5.23
CA VAL A 27 -6.75 -4.43 3.84
C VAL A 27 -8.08 -4.03 3.22
N SER A 28 -8.22 -2.76 2.81
CA SER A 28 -9.27 -2.29 1.90
C SER A 28 -8.74 -2.30 0.46
N ALA A 29 -9.61 -2.48 -0.53
CA ALA A 29 -9.24 -2.39 -1.94
C ALA A 29 -10.17 -1.38 -2.61
N VAL A 30 -9.62 -0.59 -3.54
CA VAL A 30 -10.43 0.28 -4.40
C VAL A 30 -11.26 -0.61 -5.34
N ASP A 31 -12.54 -0.30 -5.48
CA ASP A 31 -13.45 -1.05 -6.38
C ASP A 31 -13.19 -0.61 -7.83
N GLU A 32 -13.16 -1.55 -8.79
CA GLU A 32 -12.89 -1.32 -10.24
C GLU A 32 -13.88 -0.33 -10.92
N GLY A 33 -14.94 0.07 -10.21
CA GLY A 33 -15.95 1.03 -10.67
C GLY A 33 -15.69 2.49 -10.32
N TYR A 34 -14.54 2.81 -9.69
CA TYR A 34 -14.12 4.19 -9.48
C TYR A 34 -13.65 4.81 -10.80
N GLU A 35 -14.16 6.01 -11.13
CA GLU A 35 -13.76 6.71 -12.35
C GLU A 35 -12.28 7.10 -12.27
N ARG A 36 -11.44 6.49 -13.12
CA ARG A 36 -10.05 6.90 -13.35
C ARG A 36 -9.94 8.42 -13.46
N GLY A 37 -9.19 9.02 -12.54
CA GLY A 37 -8.85 10.45 -12.54
C GLY A 37 -9.64 11.34 -11.58
N ILE A 38 -10.57 10.80 -10.79
CA ILE A 38 -11.16 11.53 -9.65
C ILE A 38 -10.67 10.87 -8.35
N LEU A 39 -9.54 11.20 -7.74
CA LEU A 39 -8.34 11.98 -8.05
C LEU A 39 -7.29 11.18 -7.25
N ASP A 40 -6.16 10.75 -7.81
CA ASP A 40 -5.19 9.92 -7.05
C ASP A 40 -4.69 10.63 -5.76
N GLU A 41 -4.76 11.97 -5.75
CA GLU A 41 -4.63 12.80 -4.54
C GLU A 41 -5.69 12.49 -3.47
N GLU A 42 -6.98 12.37 -3.84
CA GLU A 42 -8.05 11.99 -2.92
C GLU A 42 -7.81 10.60 -2.32
N HIS A 43 -7.24 9.68 -3.08
CA HIS A 43 -6.88 8.35 -2.58
C HIS A 43 -5.78 8.43 -1.51
N LEU A 44 -4.75 9.26 -1.70
CA LEU A 44 -3.71 9.50 -0.70
C LEU A 44 -4.26 10.23 0.54
N VAL A 45 -5.15 11.21 0.35
CA VAL A 45 -5.83 11.90 1.45
C VAL A 45 -6.68 10.94 2.26
N VAL A 46 -7.49 10.09 1.61
CA VAL A 46 -8.29 9.08 2.32
C VAL A 46 -7.37 8.11 3.06
N CYS A 47 -6.28 7.65 2.44
CA CYS A 47 -5.27 6.84 3.13
C CYS A 47 -4.72 7.53 4.38
N ARG A 48 -4.47 8.84 4.31
CA ARG A 48 -4.04 9.63 5.47
C ARG A 48 -5.11 9.70 6.56
N GLU A 49 -6.37 9.93 6.20
CA GLU A 49 -7.49 10.02 7.14
C GLU A 49 -7.83 8.69 7.81
N THR A 50 -7.62 7.56 7.11
CA THR A 50 -7.88 6.21 7.61
C THR A 50 -6.65 5.52 8.18
N GLU A 51 -5.49 6.19 8.18
CA GLU A 51 -4.20 5.65 8.64
C GLU A 51 -3.80 4.35 7.91
N GLN A 52 -4.15 4.24 6.63
CA GLN A 52 -3.88 3.08 5.79
C GLN A 52 -2.75 3.35 4.81
N VAL A 53 -1.72 2.51 4.82
CA VAL A 53 -0.61 2.56 3.86
C VAL A 53 -1.09 2.14 2.47
N MET A 54 -0.79 2.94 1.44
CA MET A 54 -1.14 2.63 0.06
C MET A 54 -0.25 1.50 -0.47
N LEU A 55 -0.85 0.50 -1.11
CA LEU A 55 -0.15 -0.50 -1.92
C LEU A 55 -0.40 -0.20 -3.40
N THR A 56 0.65 -0.05 -4.18
CA THR A 56 0.55 0.24 -5.62
C THR A 56 1.72 -0.33 -6.41
N ASN A 57 1.49 -0.58 -7.70
CA ASN A 57 2.52 -0.87 -8.70
C ASN A 57 2.69 0.23 -9.76
N ASP A 58 1.93 1.31 -9.66
CA ASP A 58 2.02 2.47 -10.55
C ASP A 58 2.97 3.54 -9.97
N ASP A 59 3.47 4.44 -10.82
CA ASP A 59 4.36 5.55 -10.45
C ASP A 59 3.60 6.81 -10.04
N ASP A 60 2.34 6.96 -10.47
CA ASP A 60 1.51 8.14 -10.22
C ASP A 60 1.39 8.52 -8.73
N PHE A 61 1.15 7.57 -7.83
CA PHE A 61 1.08 7.81 -6.39
C PHE A 61 2.43 8.22 -5.79
N VAL A 62 3.54 7.74 -6.35
CA VAL A 62 4.89 8.12 -5.90
C VAL A 62 5.22 9.53 -6.35
N GLU A 63 4.81 9.93 -7.55
CA GLU A 63 4.96 11.30 -8.02
C GLU A 63 4.09 12.27 -7.19
N LEU A 64 2.84 11.90 -6.88
CA LEU A 64 1.93 12.72 -6.08
C LEU A 64 2.31 12.83 -4.61
N ALA A 65 3.04 11.85 -4.08
CA ALA A 65 3.52 11.84 -2.69
C ALA A 65 4.45 13.02 -2.35
N GLU A 66 5.07 13.65 -3.35
CA GLU A 66 5.90 14.83 -3.13
C GLU A 66 5.08 16.03 -2.65
N ASP A 67 3.81 16.12 -3.06
CA ASP A 67 2.94 17.27 -2.83
C ASP A 67 1.73 16.96 -1.90
N VAL A 68 1.44 15.67 -1.66
CA VAL A 68 0.26 15.22 -0.90
C VAL A 68 0.66 14.42 0.34
N ALA A 69 0.17 14.84 1.51
CA ALA A 69 0.39 14.09 2.74
C ALA A 69 -0.35 12.74 2.71
N HIS A 70 0.33 11.66 3.13
CA HIS A 70 -0.18 10.30 3.06
C HIS A 70 0.19 9.48 4.29
N ALA A 71 -0.52 8.36 4.51
CA ALA A 71 -0.22 7.45 5.62
C ALA A 71 1.01 6.55 5.36
N GLY A 72 1.53 6.57 4.14
CA GLY A 72 2.68 5.81 3.68
C GLY A 72 2.36 5.14 2.35
N ILE A 73 3.40 4.83 1.58
CA ILE A 73 3.26 4.12 0.30
C ILE A 73 4.24 2.96 0.30
N ILE A 74 3.76 1.76 -0.05
CA ILE A 74 4.61 0.63 -0.40
C ILE A 74 4.41 0.36 -1.88
N ARG A 75 5.47 0.59 -2.65
CA ARG A 75 5.49 0.35 -4.08
C ARG A 75 6.20 -0.95 -4.42
N TYR A 76 5.68 -1.67 -5.40
CA TYR A 76 6.36 -2.81 -6.01
C TYR A 76 6.38 -2.66 -7.53
N THR A 77 7.46 -3.12 -8.17
CA THR A 77 7.64 -3.00 -9.62
C THR A 77 7.45 -4.33 -10.34
N ASP A 78 7.80 -5.43 -9.69
CA ASP A 78 7.71 -6.76 -10.29
C ASP A 78 6.36 -7.41 -9.96
N GLN A 79 5.51 -7.54 -10.98
CA GLN A 79 4.19 -8.16 -10.85
C GLN A 79 4.26 -9.71 -10.84
N SER A 80 5.45 -10.30 -11.01
CA SER A 80 5.65 -11.74 -10.99
C SER A 80 5.90 -12.32 -9.59
N HIS A 81 5.96 -11.46 -8.55
CA HIS A 81 6.08 -11.91 -7.17
C HIS A 81 4.99 -12.90 -6.81
N SER A 82 5.36 -13.99 -6.13
CA SER A 82 4.36 -14.87 -5.54
C SER A 82 3.66 -14.18 -4.35
N PRO A 83 2.40 -14.52 -4.04
CA PRO A 83 1.73 -13.97 -2.86
C PRO A 83 2.49 -14.21 -1.54
N GLY A 84 3.23 -15.33 -1.45
CA GLY A 84 4.07 -15.63 -0.30
C GLY A 84 5.30 -14.73 -0.18
N GLU A 85 5.91 -14.32 -1.30
CA GLU A 85 7.00 -13.33 -1.32
C GLU A 85 6.49 -11.95 -0.90
N PHE A 86 5.38 -11.52 -1.50
CA PHE A 86 4.74 -10.25 -1.18
C PHE A 86 4.41 -10.13 0.31
N VAL A 87 3.70 -11.12 0.87
CA VAL A 87 3.37 -11.17 2.30
C VAL A 87 4.61 -11.17 3.18
N ARG A 88 5.66 -11.92 2.83
CA ARG A 88 6.90 -11.94 3.61
C ARG A 88 7.59 -10.58 3.66
N ALA A 89 7.61 -9.86 2.54
CA ALA A 89 8.15 -8.51 2.48
C ALA A 89 7.32 -7.55 3.36
N ILE A 90 5.99 -7.55 3.21
CA ILE A 90 5.10 -6.72 4.03
C ILE A 90 5.29 -6.98 5.53
N ARG A 91 5.42 -8.24 5.96
CA ARG A 91 5.70 -8.58 7.36
C ARG A 91 7.02 -8.02 7.87
N ARG A 92 8.05 -7.93 7.03
CA ARG A 92 9.34 -7.34 7.41
C ARG A 92 9.23 -5.81 7.52
N ILE A 93 8.49 -5.16 6.63
CA ILE A 93 8.19 -3.72 6.68
C ILE A 93 7.41 -3.40 7.97
N ASP A 94 6.31 -4.13 8.21
CA ASP A 94 5.46 -3.99 9.41
C ASP A 94 6.23 -4.24 10.73
N ALA A 95 7.22 -5.14 10.71
CA ALA A 95 8.10 -5.35 11.86
C ALA A 95 9.13 -4.23 12.08
N HIS A 96 9.39 -3.40 11.06
CA HIS A 96 10.38 -2.33 11.10
C HIS A 96 9.76 -0.95 11.36
N PHE A 97 8.58 -0.68 10.81
CA PHE A 97 7.91 0.61 10.89
C PHE A 97 6.65 0.54 11.74
N SER A 98 6.47 1.54 12.61
CA SER A 98 5.16 1.86 13.19
C SER A 98 4.31 2.66 12.20
N PRO A 99 2.98 2.73 12.36
CA PRO A 99 2.11 3.57 11.53
C PRO A 99 2.61 5.02 11.44
N ASP A 100 2.94 5.65 12.56
CA ASP A 100 3.47 7.04 12.58
C ASP A 100 4.79 7.20 11.83
N ALA A 101 5.60 6.14 11.73
CA ALA A 101 6.88 6.17 11.03
C ALA A 101 6.71 6.01 9.50
N MET A 102 5.55 5.53 9.06
CA MET A 102 5.19 5.43 7.64
C MET A 102 4.60 6.73 7.07
N TYR A 103 4.21 7.68 7.92
CA TYR A 103 3.66 8.95 7.45
C TYR A 103 4.64 9.68 6.54
N ASP A 104 4.13 10.04 5.35
CA ASP A 104 4.87 10.73 4.30
C ASP A 104 6.15 9.98 3.86
N HIS A 105 6.18 8.66 4.09
CA HIS A 105 7.30 7.78 3.75
C HIS A 105 6.93 6.78 2.65
N ILE A 106 7.89 6.50 1.77
CA ILE A 106 7.75 5.58 0.64
C ILE A 106 8.75 4.43 0.80
N GLU A 107 8.22 3.21 0.75
CA GLU A 107 9.01 1.98 0.79
C GLU A 107 8.87 1.19 -0.51
N TRP A 108 9.96 0.51 -0.87
CA TRP A 108 10.04 -0.31 -2.08
C TRP A 108 10.05 -1.76 -1.69
N LEU A 109 8.98 -2.49 -2.02
CA LEU A 109 8.77 -3.88 -1.60
C LEU A 109 9.96 -4.78 -1.96
N GLU A 110 10.59 -4.57 -3.11
CA GLU A 110 11.75 -5.35 -3.56
C GLU A 110 12.96 -5.27 -2.62
N GLN A 111 13.09 -4.21 -1.82
CA GLN A 111 14.16 -4.06 -0.83
C GLN A 111 13.98 -5.00 0.37
N TRP A 112 12.80 -5.61 0.49
CA TRP A 112 12.37 -6.43 1.62
C TRP A 112 12.14 -7.90 1.24
N LEU A 113 12.44 -8.32 0.01
CA LEU A 113 12.31 -9.71 -0.46
C LEU A 113 13.43 -10.62 0.05
#